data_AF-J7R0N8-F1
#
_entry.id   AF-J7R0N8-F1
#
_cell.length_a   1.000
_cell.length_b   1.000
_cell.length_c   1.000
_cell.angle_alpha   90.00
_cell.angle_beta   90.00
_cell.angle_gamma   90.00
#
_symmetry.space_group_name_H-M   'P 1'
#
loop_
_entity.id
_entity.type
_entity.pdbx_description
1 polymer ?
#
loop_
_entity_poly.entity_id
_entity_poly.type
_entity_poly.pdbx_seq_one_letter_code
_entity_poly.pdbx_strand_id
1 'polypeptide(L)'
;MGSAMSASFAPECTPLKKRYDSCFNEWYSEQFLKGRSVENPCSKEWYAYSACVDANLVKEGIKPALDDARREAPFEKGGELQEREQGKEQEKK
;
A
#
# COMPACT_ATOMS: atom_id res chain seq x y z
N MET A 1 4.00 -3.60 27.40
CA MET A 1 3.09 -4.54 26.70
C MET A 1 2.61 -3.85 25.45
N GLY A 2 3.01 -4.28 24.25
CA GLY A 2 2.62 -3.55 23.04
C GLY A 2 3.28 -4.03 21.76
N SER A 3 3.09 -5.29 21.41
CA SER A 3 3.30 -5.78 20.04
C SER A 3 2.27 -6.84 19.72
N ALA A 4 0.98 -6.53 19.92
CA ALA A 4 -0.08 -7.32 19.34
C ALA A 4 -0.18 -6.92 17.87
N MET A 5 0.56 -7.63 17.00
CA MET A 5 0.42 -7.47 15.55
C MET A 5 -1.05 -7.71 15.15
N SER A 6 -1.60 -6.81 14.34
CA SER A 6 -3.00 -6.84 13.94
C SER A 6 -3.37 -8.15 13.23
N ALA A 7 -4.57 -8.64 13.53
CA ALA A 7 -5.15 -9.77 12.82
C ALA A 7 -5.61 -9.36 11.40
N SER A 8 -5.62 -10.32 10.48
CA SER A 8 -6.37 -10.20 9.22
C SER A 8 -7.85 -10.49 9.47
N PHE A 9 -8.75 -9.96 8.63
CA PHE A 9 -10.18 -10.29 8.72
C PHE A 9 -10.42 -11.80 8.50
N ALA A 10 -9.63 -12.40 7.60
CA ALA A 10 -9.52 -13.85 7.41
C ALA A 10 -8.41 -14.39 8.33
N PRO A 11 -8.73 -15.15 9.41
CA PRO A 11 -7.76 -15.60 10.41
C PRO A 11 -6.59 -16.40 9.81
N GLU A 12 -6.84 -17.19 8.78
CA GLU A 12 -5.84 -18.00 8.08
C GLU A 12 -4.79 -17.15 7.35
N CYS A 13 -5.11 -15.90 7.00
CA CYS A 13 -4.17 -14.97 6.38
C CYS A 13 -3.31 -14.23 7.41
N THR A 14 -3.61 -14.33 8.71
CA THR A 14 -2.89 -13.61 9.77
C THR A 14 -1.40 -13.93 9.84
N PRO A 15 -0.94 -15.20 9.74
CA PRO A 15 0.49 -15.50 9.72
C PRO A 15 1.21 -14.91 8.50
N LEU A 16 0.55 -14.87 7.34
CA LEU A 16 1.08 -14.28 6.11
C LEU A 16 1.18 -12.76 6.24
N LYS A 17 0.13 -12.12 6.78
CA LYS A 17 0.12 -10.70 7.09
C LYS A 17 1.30 -10.31 7.98
N LYS A 18 1.53 -11.05 9.08
CA LYS A 18 2.63 -10.77 10.01
C LYS A 18 4.01 -10.83 9.33
N ARG A 19 4.22 -11.78 8.41
CA ARG A 19 5.48 -11.90 7.67
C ARG A 19 5.68 -10.72 6.71
N TYR A 20 4.62 -10.39 5.96
CA TYR A 20 4.64 -9.25 5.05
C TYR A 20 4.84 -7.93 5.80
N ASP A 21 4.06 -7.67 6.86
CA ASP A 21 4.14 -6.43 7.65
C ASP A 21 5.54 -6.26 8.27
N SER A 22 6.16 -7.34 8.78
CA SER A 22 7.54 -7.29 9.29
C SER A 22 8.54 -6.88 8.21
N CYS A 23 8.47 -7.49 7.01
CA CYS A 23 9.33 -7.11 5.89
C CYS A 23 9.10 -5.65 5.46
N PHE A 24 7.83 -5.27 5.31
CA PHE A 24 7.44 -3.93 4.90
C PHE A 24 7.90 -2.87 5.91
N ASN A 25 7.72 -3.09 7.21
CA ASN A 25 8.10 -2.13 8.24
C ASN A 25 9.62 -1.85 8.26
N GLU A 26 10.43 -2.90 8.07
CA GLU A 26 11.88 -2.76 7.94
C GLU A 26 12.25 -1.99 6.66
N TRP A 27 11.73 -2.41 5.50
CA TRP A 27 11.98 -1.72 4.24
C TRP A 27 11.52 -0.26 4.27
N TYR A 28 10.33 0.01 4.81
CA TYR A 28 9.75 1.34 4.87
C TYR A 28 10.63 2.29 5.70
N SER A 29 11.08 1.83 6.87
CA SER A 29 11.90 2.64 7.78
C SER A 29 13.34 2.81 7.30
N GLU A 30 13.95 1.73 6.77
CA GLU A 30 15.39 1.69 6.48
C GLU A 30 15.75 2.04 5.03
N GLN A 31 14.80 1.93 4.10
CA GLN A 31 15.03 2.16 2.68
C GLN A 31 14.15 3.28 2.13
N PHE A 32 12.83 3.14 2.23
CA PHE A 32 11.90 4.07 1.59
C PHE A 32 11.97 5.48 2.19
N LEU A 33 11.79 5.61 3.51
CA LEU A 33 11.82 6.91 4.19
C LEU A 33 13.21 7.59 4.14
N LYS A 34 14.27 6.81 3.93
CA LYS A 34 15.65 7.31 3.76
C LYS A 34 15.99 7.63 2.30
N GLY A 35 15.04 7.49 1.38
CA GLY A 35 15.22 7.77 -0.05
C GLY A 35 16.19 6.82 -0.76
N ARG A 36 16.41 5.62 -0.23
CA ARG A 36 17.40 4.67 -0.76
C ARG A 36 16.85 3.72 -1.80
N SER A 37 15.57 3.35 -1.69
CA SER A 37 14.92 2.45 -2.63
C SER A 37 13.42 2.70 -2.69
N VAL A 38 12.86 2.56 -3.90
CA VAL A 38 11.42 2.55 -4.20
C VAL A 38 10.95 1.18 -4.70
N GLU A 39 11.85 0.21 -4.76
CA GLU A 39 11.54 -1.15 -5.19
C GLU A 39 10.90 -1.96 -4.06
N ASN A 40 10.13 -3.00 -4.39
CA ASN A 40 9.49 -3.87 -3.41
C ASN A 40 10.32 -5.14 -3.16
N PRO A 41 11.15 -5.20 -2.10
CA PRO A 41 11.89 -6.41 -1.74
C PRO A 41 11.01 -7.48 -1.09
N CYS A 42 9.81 -7.12 -0.64
CA CYS A 42 8.87 -7.98 0.08
C CYS A 42 7.88 -8.69 -0.86
N SER A 43 8.21 -8.80 -2.14
CA SER A 43 7.30 -9.30 -3.17
C SER A 43 6.81 -10.72 -2.88
N LYS A 44 7.69 -11.61 -2.40
CA LYS A 44 7.32 -12.99 -2.06
C LYS A 44 6.29 -13.05 -0.93
N GLU A 45 6.53 -12.31 0.16
CA GLU A 45 5.63 -12.21 1.30
C GLU A 45 4.31 -11.55 0.90
N TRP A 46 4.39 -10.49 0.09
CA TRP A 46 3.23 -9.77 -0.45
C TRP A 46 2.33 -10.67 -1.29
N TYR A 47 2.88 -11.41 -2.25
CA TYR A 47 2.08 -12.27 -3.12
C TYR A 47 1.38 -13.38 -2.34
N ALA A 48 2.06 -13.99 -1.36
CA ALA A 48 1.44 -14.99 -0.51
C ALA A 48 0.28 -14.39 0.33
N TYR A 49 0.50 -13.22 0.93
CA TYR A 49 -0.51 -12.54 1.75
C TYR A 49 -1.71 -12.06 0.92
N SER A 50 -1.46 -11.29 -0.15
CA SER A 50 -2.50 -10.72 -1.02
C SER A 50 -3.39 -11.79 -1.65
N ALA A 51 -2.80 -12.89 -2.14
CA ALA A 51 -3.57 -14.01 -2.68
C ALA A 51 -4.55 -14.62 -1.66
N CYS A 52 -4.13 -14.74 -0.39
CA CYS A 52 -4.99 -15.22 0.69
C CYS A 52 -6.15 -14.25 0.99
N VAL A 53 -5.85 -12.96 1.02
CA VAL A 53 -6.84 -11.90 1.26
C VAL A 53 -7.86 -11.84 0.13
N ASP A 54 -7.40 -11.81 -1.13
CA ASP A 54 -8.25 -11.72 -2.31
C ASP A 54 -9.22 -12.92 -2.41
N ALA A 55 -8.72 -14.12 -2.12
CA ALA A 55 -9.54 -15.33 -2.10
C ALA A 55 -10.68 -15.27 -1.06
N ASN A 56 -10.49 -14.53 0.04
CA ASN A 56 -11.48 -14.38 1.09
C ASN A 56 -12.36 -13.13 0.93
N LEU A 57 -11.87 -12.06 0.31
CA LEU A 57 -12.67 -10.87 -0.01
C LEU A 57 -13.87 -11.22 -0.90
N VAL A 58 -13.70 -12.16 -1.84
CA VAL A 58 -14.79 -12.64 -2.70
C VAL A 58 -15.93 -13.28 -1.90
N LYS A 59 -15.63 -13.91 -0.75
CA LYS A 59 -16.60 -14.63 0.07
C LYS A 59 -17.42 -13.69 0.98
N GLU A 60 -16.81 -12.59 1.42
CA GLU A 60 -17.42 -11.65 2.37
C GLU A 60 -18.50 -10.74 1.76
N GLY A 61 -18.66 -10.71 0.44
CA GLY A 61 -19.67 -9.89 -0.25
C GLY A 61 -19.41 -8.37 -0.25
N ILE A 62 -18.43 -7.87 0.52
CA ILE A 62 -18.00 -6.46 0.53
C ILE A 62 -17.17 -6.08 -0.71
N LYS A 63 -16.67 -7.07 -1.45
CA LYS A 63 -15.76 -6.87 -2.58
C LYS A 63 -16.25 -5.83 -3.61
N PRO A 64 -17.53 -5.79 -4.04
CA PRO A 64 -18.00 -4.77 -4.98
C PRO A 64 -17.84 -3.35 -4.44
N ALA A 65 -18.23 -3.11 -3.19
CA ALA A 65 -18.10 -1.79 -2.56
C ALA A 65 -16.62 -1.39 -2.38
N LEU A 66 -15.76 -2.35 -2.04
CA LEU A 66 -14.31 -2.13 -1.97
C LEU A 66 -13.72 -1.79 -3.34
N ASP A 67 -14.12 -2.49 -4.40
CA ASP A 67 -13.67 -2.22 -5.77
C ASP A 67 -14.13 -0.85 -6.27
N ASP A 68 -15.36 -0.45 -5.93
CA ASP A 68 -15.89 0.88 -6.25
C ASP A 68 -15.06 1.96 -5.57
N ALA A 69 -14.83 1.85 -4.25
CA ALA A 69 -14.01 2.79 -3.50
C ALA A 69 -12.56 2.87 -4.00
N ARG A 70 -11.97 1.76 -4.47
CA ARG A 70 -10.60 1.74 -5.03
C ARG A 70 -10.46 2.50 -6.34
N ARG A 71 -11.57 2.74 -7.08
CA ARG A 71 -11.57 3.55 -8.30
C ARG A 71 -11.69 5.04 -8.01
N GLU A 72 -12.10 5.40 -6.80
CA GLU A 72 -12.15 6.80 -6.38
C GLU A 72 -10.72 7.33 -6.21
N ALA A 73 -10.49 8.56 -6.66
CA ALA A 73 -9.24 9.29 -6.51
C ALA A 73 -9.44 10.40 -5.47
N PRO A 74 -9.38 10.10 -4.15
CA PRO A 74 -9.76 11.06 -3.11
C PRO A 74 -8.79 12.25 -2.97
N PHE A 75 -7.60 12.14 -3.57
CA PHE A 75 -6.63 13.22 -3.67
C PHE A 75 -6.63 13.82 -5.08
N GLU A 76 -6.21 15.08 -5.22
CA GLU A 76 -6.03 15.75 -6.51
C GLU A 76 -5.23 14.86 -7.47
N LYS A 77 -5.83 14.51 -8.62
CA LYS A 77 -5.27 13.59 -9.64
C LYS A 77 -4.84 12.22 -9.09
N GLY A 78 -5.50 11.69 -8.07
CA GLY A 78 -5.19 10.35 -7.53
C GLY A 78 -3.87 10.27 -6.76
N GLY A 79 -3.32 11.40 -6.32
CA GLY A 79 -2.06 11.42 -5.57
C GLY A 79 -0.82 11.24 -6.44
N GLU A 80 -0.95 11.39 -7.76
CA GLU A 80 0.21 11.47 -8.66
C GLU A 80 1.10 12.67 -8.29
N LEU A 81 2.40 12.43 -8.19
CA LEU A 81 3.39 13.48 -7.98
C LEU A 81 3.42 14.40 -9.20
N GLN A 82 2.92 15.64 -9.06
CA GLN A 82 3.07 16.63 -10.11
C GLN A 82 4.55 17.03 -10.21
N GLU A 83 5.12 16.93 -11.41
CA GLU A 83 6.35 17.63 -11.73
C GLU A 83 6.12 19.12 -11.44
N ARG A 84 6.94 19.70 -10.57
CA ARG A 84 6.91 21.15 -10.34
C ARG A 84 7.18 21.81 -11.69
N GLU A 85 6.19 22.45 -12.29
CA GLU A 85 6.44 23.40 -13.36
C GLU A 85 7.36 24.47 -12.78
N GLN A 86 8.65 24.40 -13.11
CA GLN A 86 9.57 25.49 -12.88
C GLN A 86 9.05 26.68 -13.67
N GLY A 87 8.84 27.79 -12.96
CA GLY A 87 8.03 28.92 -13.40
C GLY A 87 8.27 29.36 -14.84
N LYS A 88 7.21 29.33 -15.64
CA LYS A 88 7.05 30.29 -16.73
C LYS A 88 6.59 31.60 -16.11
N GLU A 89 7.51 32.36 -15.52
CA GLU A 89 7.25 33.78 -15.29
C GLU A 89 7.32 34.48 -16.64
N GLN A 90 6.18 35.08 -16.99
CA GLN A 90 5.94 35.80 -18.22
C GLN A 90 6.91 36.98 -18.33
N GLU A 91 7.63 37.05 -19.44
CA GLU A 91 8.23 38.28 -19.93
C GLU A 91 7.10 39.29 -20.15
N LYS A 92 6.92 40.19 -19.17
CA LYS A 92 6.10 41.39 -19.31
C LYS A 92 6.81 42.57 -18.63
N LYS A 93 7.84 43.09 -19.29
CA LYS A 93 8.03 44.52 -19.54
C LYS A 93 9.13 44.77 -20.55
#